data_AF-A0A2I1HJL5-F1
#
_entry.id   AF-A0A2I1HJL5-F1
#
_cell.length_a   1.000
_cell.length_b   1.000
_cell.length_c   1.000
_cell.angle_alpha   90.00
_cell.angle_beta   90.00
_cell.angle_gamma   90.00
#
_symmetry.space_group_name_H-M   'P 1'
#
loop_
_entity.id
_entity.type
_entity.pdbx_description
1 polymer ?
#
loop_
_entity_poly.entity_id
_entity_poly.type
_entity_poly.pdbx_seq_one_letter_code
_entity_poly.pdbx_strand_id
1 'polypeptide(L)' 'KETDLYAILQLEPNATEAEIRSSYRRLALKHHPDKNDGIVTEEWKKLSRAYEILSDANNRYLYDNYGSINNCTQHFNSYI' A
#
# COMPACT_ATOMS: atom_id res chain seq x y z
N LYS A 1 -15.76 -5.57 -7.99
CA LYS A 1 -14.50 -4.88 -8.31
C LYS A 1 -13.67 -4.97 -7.05
N GLU A 2 -12.86 -6.01 -7.00
CA GLU A 2 -12.16 -6.48 -5.81
C GLU A 2 -10.96 -5.58 -5.52
N THR A 3 -10.80 -5.24 -4.25
CA THR A 3 -9.65 -4.55 -3.65
C THR A 3 -9.33 -3.15 -4.19
N ASP A 4 -9.98 -2.14 -3.64
CA ASP A 4 -9.67 -0.72 -3.86
C ASP A 4 -8.33 -0.31 -3.22
N LEU A 5 -7.21 -0.77 -3.78
CA LEU A 5 -5.86 -0.26 -3.41
C LEU A 5 -5.81 1.27 -3.53
N TYR A 6 -6.50 1.80 -4.55
CA TYR A 6 -6.69 3.23 -4.74
C TYR A 6 -7.50 3.87 -3.60
N ALA A 7 -8.63 3.28 -3.17
CA ALA A 7 -9.39 3.83 -2.04
C ALA A 7 -8.63 3.75 -0.71
N ILE A 8 -7.79 2.74 -0.50
CA ILE A 8 -6.90 2.64 0.66
C ILE A 8 -5.94 3.83 0.72
N LEU A 9 -5.38 4.23 -0.42
CA LEU A 9 -4.54 5.42 -0.53
C LEU A 9 -5.35 6.72 -0.62
N GLN A 10 -6.68 6.63 -0.59
CA GLN A 10 -7.61 7.75 -0.82
C GLN A 10 -7.34 8.47 -2.13
N LEU A 11 -7.11 7.68 -3.17
CA LEU A 11 -6.81 8.14 -4.51
C LEU A 11 -7.83 7.60 -5.50
N GLU A 12 -7.99 8.33 -6.58
CA GLU A 12 -8.77 7.90 -7.72
C GLU A 12 -8.00 6.85 -8.54
N PRO A 13 -8.68 5.94 -9.26
CA PRO A 13 -8.03 4.91 -10.10
C PRO A 13 -7.19 5.50 -11.25
N ASN A 14 -7.40 6.78 -11.58
CA ASN A 14 -6.59 7.53 -12.56
C ASN A 14 -5.37 8.22 -11.93
N ALA A 15 -5.13 8.05 -10.63
CA ALA A 15 -4.03 8.71 -9.94
C ALA A 15 -2.68 8.31 -10.52
N THR A 16 -1.80 9.30 -10.58
CA THR A 16 -0.42 9.15 -11.04
C THR A 16 0.46 8.52 -9.95
N GLU A 17 1.59 7.92 -10.34
CA GLU A 17 2.57 7.39 -9.38
C GLU A 17 3.06 8.45 -8.39
N ALA A 18 3.15 9.71 -8.84
CA ALA A 18 3.50 10.85 -8.00
C ALA A 18 2.48 11.06 -6.88
N GLU A 19 1.18 10.96 -7.20
CA GLU A 19 0.09 11.08 -6.23
C GLU A 19 0.05 9.88 -5.27
N ILE A 20 0.25 8.66 -5.78
CA ILE A 20 0.39 7.42 -4.99
C ILE A 20 1.48 7.59 -3.93
N ARG A 21 2.67 8.02 -4.35
CA ARG A 21 3.81 8.23 -3.46
C ARG A 21 3.60 9.39 -2.48
N SER A 22 2.91 10.44 -2.90
CA SER A 22 2.59 11.58 -2.04
C SER A 22 1.57 11.20 -0.95
N SER A 23 0.48 10.54 -1.34
CA SER A 23 -0.57 10.11 -0.41
C SER A 23 -0.07 9.06 0.58
N TYR A 24 0.71 8.07 0.09
CA TYR A 24 1.37 7.09 0.96
C TYR A 24 2.20 7.76 2.04
N ARG A 25 3.09 8.71 1.66
CA ARG A 25 3.92 9.44 2.64
C ARG A 25 3.09 10.20 3.67
N ARG A 26 2.00 10.86 3.24
CA ARG A 26 1.12 11.61 4.13
C ARG A 26 0.40 10.71 5.13
N LEU A 27 -0.18 9.61 4.65
CA LEU A 27 -0.88 8.63 5.49
C LEU A 27 0.09 7.84 6.37
N ALA A 28 1.32 7.62 5.90
CA ALA A 28 2.38 6.98 6.67
C ALA A 28 2.77 7.77 7.91
N LEU A 29 2.97 9.08 7.76
CA LEU A 29 3.27 9.94 8.88
C LEU A 29 2.12 10.03 9.89
N LYS A 30 0.87 9.86 9.42
CA LYS A 30 -0.34 9.87 10.25
C LYS A 30 -0.53 8.58 11.05
N HIS A 31 -0.23 7.44 10.43
CA HIS A 31 -0.41 6.10 11.00
C HIS A 31 0.90 5.45 11.44
N HIS A 32 1.97 6.22 11.56
CA HIS A 32 3.30 5.70 11.86
C HIS A 32 3.33 5.00 13.23
N PRO A 33 3.93 3.79 13.33
CA PRO A 33 3.98 3.03 14.58
C PRO A 33 4.81 3.72 15.67
N ASP A 34 5.81 4.54 15.30
CA ASP A 34 6.66 5.30 16.26
C ASP A 34 5.86 6.22 17.19
N LYS A 35 4.71 6.72 16.73
CA LYS A 35 3.83 7.59 17.55
C LYS A 35 2.72 6.82 18.28
N ASN A 36 2.58 5.52 18.02
CA ASN A 36 1.54 4.66 18.59
C ASN A 36 2.18 3.46 19.32
N ASP A 37 3.30 3.67 20.01
CA ASP A 37 3.97 2.64 20.81
C ASP A 37 4.32 1.35 20.02
N GLY A 38 4.64 1.48 18.73
CA GLY A 38 4.92 0.34 17.85
C GLY A 38 3.68 -0.38 17.31
N ILE A 39 2.47 0.09 17.62
CA ILE A 39 1.22 -0.56 17.19
C ILE A 39 0.99 -0.27 15.70
N VAL A 40 1.31 -1.28 14.89
CA VAL A 40 0.99 -1.28 13.47
C VAL A 40 -0.52 -1.50 13.29
N THR A 41 -1.22 -0.43 12.93
CA THR A 41 -2.66 -0.48 12.62
C THR A 41 -2.95 -1.25 11.34
N GLU A 42 -4.16 -1.80 11.22
CA GLU A 42 -4.61 -2.47 9.99
C GLU A 42 -4.61 -1.52 8.78
N GLU A 43 -4.88 -0.23 9.02
CA GLU A 43 -4.76 0.85 8.03
C GLU A 43 -3.32 0.92 7.46
N TRP A 44 -2.29 0.90 8.33
CA TRP A 44 -0.88 0.92 7.92
C TRP A 44 -0.49 -0.28 7.05
N LYS A 45 -0.95 -1.49 7.43
CA LYS A 45 -0.70 -2.72 6.66
C LYS A 45 -1.33 -2.62 5.27
N LYS A 46 -2.59 -2.18 5.20
CA LYS A 46 -3.29 -1.95 3.93
C LYS A 46 -2.57 -0.91 3.07
N LEU A 47 -2.15 0.21 3.68
CA LEU A 47 -1.45 1.29 3.01
C LEU A 47 -0.14 0.84 2.38
N SER A 48 0.66 0.08 3.15
CA SER A 48 1.93 -0.46 2.70
C SER A 48 1.75 -1.44 1.55
N ARG A 49 0.75 -2.32 1.64
CA ARG A 49 0.41 -3.26 0.57
C ARG A 49 -0.04 -2.56 -0.71
N ALA A 50 -0.91 -1.55 -0.59
CA ALA A 50 -1.38 -0.77 -1.73
C ALA A 50 -0.22 -0.05 -2.41
N TYR A 51 0.69 0.52 -1.64
CA TYR A 51 1.88 1.17 -2.17
C TYR A 51 2.82 0.17 -2.85
N GLU A 52 3.09 -1.00 -2.27
CA GLU A 52 3.98 -2.01 -2.86
C GLU A 52 3.52 -2.48 -4.26
N ILE A 53 2.20 -2.59 -4.43
CA ILE A 53 1.59 -2.99 -5.70
C ILE A 53 1.54 -1.82 -6.69
N LEU A 54 1.13 -0.63 -6.25
CA LEU A 54 0.90 0.52 -7.14
C LEU A 54 2.16 1.35 -7.41
N SER A 55 3.21 1.20 -6.61
CA SER A 55 4.49 1.91 -6.76
C SER A 55 5.31 1.40 -7.95
N ASP A 56 5.10 0.16 -8.38
CA ASP A 56 5.84 -0.44 -9.48
C ASP A 56 4.89 -0.70 -10.65
N ALA A 57 5.20 -0.15 -11.81
CA ALA A 57 4.38 -0.30 -13.00
C ALA A 57 4.18 -1.78 -13.40
N ASN A 58 5.16 -2.65 -13.12
CA ASN A 58 5.06 -4.07 -13.37
C ASN A 58 4.11 -4.75 -12.38
N ASN A 59 4.21 -4.42 -11.08
CA ASN A 59 3.25 -4.92 -10.08
C ASN A 59 1.83 -4.40 -10.34
N ARG A 60 1.68 -3.13 -10.72
CA ARG A 60 0.39 -2.58 -11.12
C ARG A 60 -0.18 -3.33 -12.32
N TYR A 61 0.63 -3.58 -13.34
CA TYR A 61 0.21 -4.37 -14.50
C TYR A 61 -0.19 -5.80 -14.11
N LEU A 62 0.59 -6.46 -13.25
CA LEU A 62 0.27 -7.79 -12.73
C LEU A 62 -1.01 -7.80 -11.92
N TYR A 63 -1.24 -6.76 -11.11
CA TYR A 63 -2.48 -6.60 -10.35
C TYR A 63 -3.68 -6.39 -11.27
N ASP A 64 -3.56 -5.52 -12.27
CA ASP A 64 -4.62 -5.23 -13.24
C ASP A 64 -4.92 -6.43 -14.16
N ASN A 65 -3.93 -7.27 -14.47
CA ASN A 65 -4.08 -8.45 -15.36
C ASN A 65 -4.43 -9.75 -14.63
N TYR A 66 -3.87 -9.99 -13.44
CA TYR A 66 -4.02 -11.24 -12.69
C TYR A 66 -4.93 -11.10 -11.46
N GLY A 67 -5.39 -9.89 -11.13
CA GLY A 67 -6.38 -9.61 -10.09
C GLY A 67 -5.93 -9.87 -8.64
N SER A 68 -4.75 -10.47 -8.43
CA SER A 68 -4.34 -10.96 -7.12
C SER A 68 -2.83 -11.19 -7.05
N ILE A 69 -2.09 -10.18 -6.57
CA ILE A 69 -0.72 -10.39 -6.06
C ILE A 69 -0.86 -10.88 -4.61
N ASN A 70 -1.38 -12.10 -4.44
CA ASN A 70 -1.53 -12.75 -3.14
C ASN A 70 -0.57 -13.92 -2.96
N ASN A 71 0.58 -13.94 -3.65
CA ASN A 71 1.64 -14.90 -3.35
C ASN A 71 3.00 -14.28 -3.60
N CYS A 72 3.89 -14.44 -2.61
CA CYS A 72 5.25 -13.89 -2.52
C CYS A 72 5.24 -12.43 -2.05
N THR A 73 5.30 -12.11 -0.75
CA THR A 73 6.42 -12.45 0.13
C THR A 73 5.96 -12.39 1.59
N GLN A 74 5.69 -13.54 2.20
CA GLN A 74 5.73 -13.68 3.66
C GLN A 74 7.21 -13.69 4.09
N HIS A 75 7.88 -12.56 3.91
CA HIS A 75 9.14 -12.27 4.56
C HIS A 75 8.97 -10.87 5.14
N PHE A 76 8.04 -10.75 6.09
CA PHE A 76 8.12 -9.69 7.08
C PHE A 76 9.45 -9.89 7.79
N ASN A 77 10.45 -9.15 7.32
CA ASN A 77 11.71 -8.95 7.99
C ASN A 77 11.38 -8.57 9.44
N SER A 78 11.80 -9.47 10.33
CA SER A 78 12.16 -9.22 11.72
C SER A 78 12.68 -7.79 11.92
N TYR A 79 11.78 -6.87 12.25
CA TYR A 79 12.08 -5.66 13.03
C TYR A 79 10.78 -5.06 13.55
N ILE A 80 10.17 -5.78 14.50
CA ILE A 80 9.47 -5.19 15.65
C ILE A 80 10.23 -5.72 16.86
#